data_AF-A0A7V5XEC4-F1
#
_entry.id   AF-A0A7V5XEC4-F1
#
_cell.length_a   1.000
_cell.length_b   1.000
_cell.length_c   1.000
_cell.angle_alpha   90.00
_cell.angle_beta   90.00
_cell.angle_gamma   90.00
#
_symmetry.space_group_name_H-M   'P 1'
#
loop_
_entity.id
_entity.type
_entity.pdbx_description
1 polymer ?
#
loop_
_entity_poly.entity_id
_entity_poly.type
_entity_poly.pdbx_seq_one_letter_code
_entity_poly.pdbx_strand_id
1 'polypeptide(L)'
;MAAALAGQAGGLCLDLRISCSHADSVTRQPVTAINRRVVLSRPLEGVPEPEDFRVESVEPPALADNEVRVRHEFLSLDPYQRSAIAGRHAPHDRPLGAGDMPPAETVGRVIESQSVFWKPGD
;
A
#
# COMPACT_ATOMS: atom_id res chain seq x y z
N MET A 1 -4.01 67.29 -1.31
CA MET A 1 -4.20 67.02 -2.75
C MET A 1 -4.29 65.51 -2.91
N ALA A 2 -5.51 64.98 -3.01
CA ALA A 2 -6.07 64.37 -4.23
C ALA A 2 -5.28 63.12 -4.65
N ALA A 3 -5.62 61.92 -4.15
CA ALA A 3 -6.72 61.03 -4.57
C ALA A 3 -6.46 60.32 -5.91
N ALA A 4 -6.33 58.98 -5.85
CA ALA A 4 -6.76 58.07 -6.90
C ALA A 4 -7.20 56.74 -6.25
N LEU A 5 -8.50 56.45 -6.38
CA LEU A 5 -9.18 55.20 -6.04
C LEU A 5 -9.31 54.34 -7.31
N ALA A 6 -9.13 53.02 -7.18
CA ALA A 6 -9.77 51.93 -7.94
C ALA A 6 -8.97 50.65 -7.62
N GLY A 7 -9.51 49.47 -7.35
CA GLY A 7 -10.85 48.91 -7.41
C GLY A 7 -10.72 47.41 -7.07
N GLN A 8 -11.81 46.82 -6.59
CA GLN A 8 -11.93 45.44 -6.08
C GLN A 8 -11.69 44.35 -7.13
N ALA A 9 -11.14 43.21 -6.68
CA ALA A 9 -11.58 41.83 -6.96
C ALA A 9 -10.56 40.90 -6.29
N GLY A 10 -10.92 40.06 -5.32
CA GLY A 10 -11.58 38.79 -5.64
C GLY A 10 -10.52 37.68 -5.68
N GLY A 11 -10.33 36.99 -4.56
CA GLY A 11 -9.38 35.88 -4.49
C GLY A 11 -9.08 35.51 -3.05
N LEU A 12 -10.06 34.90 -2.37
CA LEU A 12 -9.79 34.11 -1.17
C LEU A 12 -8.92 32.92 -1.61
N CYS A 13 -7.61 33.12 -1.66
CA CYS A 13 -6.67 32.03 -1.65
C CYS A 13 -6.67 31.50 -0.22
N LEU A 14 -7.58 30.57 0.05
CA LEU A 14 -7.53 29.73 1.25
C LEU A 14 -6.22 28.94 1.17
N ASP A 15 -5.19 29.51 1.78
CA ASP A 15 -3.88 28.92 2.01
C ASP A 15 -4.09 27.78 3.01
N LEU A 16 -4.66 26.66 2.55
CA LEU A 16 -4.84 25.45 3.33
C LEU A 16 -3.47 24.79 3.49
N ARG A 17 -2.68 25.35 4.42
CA ARG A 17 -1.47 24.71 4.91
C ARG A 17 -1.87 23.47 5.69
N ILE A 18 -1.88 22.32 5.02
CA ILE A 18 -1.87 21.02 5.70
C ILE A 18 -0.48 20.89 6.34
N SER A 19 -0.35 21.34 7.58
CA SER A 19 0.84 21.08 8.38
C SER A 19 0.81 19.61 8.83
N CYS A 20 1.48 18.73 8.10
CA CYS A 20 1.79 17.39 8.59
C CYS A 20 2.91 17.51 9.64
N SER A 21 2.55 17.77 10.89
CA SER A 21 3.45 17.63 12.03
C SER A 21 3.28 16.23 12.63
N HIS A 22 3.74 15.20 11.91
CA HIS A 22 4.09 13.91 12.49
C HIS A 22 5.39 13.46 11.83
N ALA A 23 6.49 13.97 12.37
CA ALA A 23 7.81 13.41 12.15
C ALA A 23 7.88 12.08 12.93
N ASP A 24 7.24 11.03 12.41
CA ASP A 24 7.49 9.68 12.89
C ASP A 24 8.78 9.19 12.25
N SER A 25 9.84 9.26 13.05
CA SER A 25 11.14 8.67 12.76
C SER A 25 11.00 7.14 12.69
N VAL A 26 10.58 6.63 11.53
CA VAL A 26 10.60 5.19 11.23
C VAL A 26 12.04 4.73 11.26
N THR A 27 12.46 4.21 12.41
CA THR A 27 13.81 3.71 12.63
C THR A 27 14.03 2.51 11.71
N ARG A 28 14.99 2.64 10.81
CA ARG A 28 15.27 1.69 9.73
C ARG A 28 15.94 0.44 10.31
N GLN A 29 15.16 -0.62 10.56
CA GLN A 29 15.72 -1.92 10.97
C GLN A 29 16.46 -2.58 9.80
N PRO A 30 17.62 -3.22 10.06
CA PRO A 30 18.36 -4.00 9.06
C PRO A 30 17.61 -5.27 8.66
N VAL A 31 17.77 -5.66 7.40
CA VAL A 31 16.93 -6.62 6.69
C VAL A 31 17.40 -8.05 6.97
N THR A 32 16.88 -8.63 8.05
CA THR A 32 16.50 -10.06 8.14
C THR A 32 15.03 -10.09 8.54
N ALA A 33 14.24 -9.29 7.82
CA ALA A 33 12.94 -8.86 8.28
C ALA A 33 11.88 -9.93 7.96
N ILE A 34 11.39 -10.56 9.02
CA ILE A 34 10.12 -11.28 9.04
C ILE A 34 9.08 -10.52 8.20
N ASN A 35 8.47 -11.20 7.23
CA ASN A 35 7.43 -10.65 6.39
C ASN A 35 6.10 -10.63 7.16
N ARG A 36 5.60 -9.44 7.44
CA ARG A 36 4.26 -9.26 8.00
C ARG A 36 3.23 -9.19 6.88
N ARG A 37 2.27 -10.09 6.88
CA ARG A 37 1.20 -10.15 5.87
C ARG A 37 -0.18 -10.14 6.50
N VAL A 38 -1.15 -9.57 5.79
CA VAL A 38 -2.57 -9.61 6.16
C VAL A 38 -3.22 -10.74 5.37
N VAL A 39 -3.80 -11.71 6.06
CA VAL A 39 -4.49 -12.85 5.44
C VAL A 39 -5.93 -12.93 5.92
N LEU A 40 -6.77 -13.61 5.14
CA LEU A 40 -8.15 -13.86 5.55
C LEU A 40 -8.20 -14.88 6.69
N SER A 41 -8.98 -14.59 7.72
CA SER A 41 -9.36 -15.51 8.80
C SER A 41 -10.39 -16.54 8.35
N ARG A 42 -11.26 -16.15 7.41
CA ARG A 42 -12.34 -16.95 6.85
C ARG A 42 -12.72 -16.41 5.46
N PRO A 43 -13.45 -17.18 4.63
CA PRO A 43 -14.08 -16.64 3.43
C PRO A 43 -14.98 -15.43 3.78
N LEU A 44 -14.96 -14.40 2.93
CA LEU A 44 -15.76 -13.19 3.17
C LEU A 44 -17.21 -13.37 2.72
N GLU A 45 -18.13 -13.13 3.64
CA GLU A 45 -19.57 -12.98 3.38
C GLU A 45 -19.99 -11.54 3.71
N GLY A 46 -20.89 -10.94 2.93
CA GLY A 46 -21.42 -9.61 3.27
C GLY A 46 -20.37 -8.47 3.21
N VAL A 47 -20.38 -7.52 4.13
CA VAL A 47 -19.37 -6.44 4.17
C VAL A 47 -18.18 -6.92 5.01
N PRO A 48 -16.91 -6.72 4.57
CA PRO A 48 -15.76 -7.16 5.34
C PRO A 48 -15.69 -6.48 6.70
N GLU A 49 -15.46 -7.26 7.75
CA GLU A 49 -15.24 -6.81 9.12
C GLU A 49 -13.78 -7.04 9.53
N PRO A 50 -13.26 -6.31 10.54
CA PRO A 50 -11.88 -6.48 10.99
C PRO A 50 -11.49 -7.92 11.34
N GLU A 51 -12.43 -8.69 11.90
CA GLU A 51 -12.26 -10.09 12.33
C GLU A 51 -12.05 -11.05 11.15
N ASP A 52 -12.44 -10.64 9.94
CA ASP A 52 -12.21 -11.40 8.73
C ASP A 52 -10.74 -11.44 8.32
N PHE A 53 -9.90 -10.61 8.94
CA PHE A 53 -8.48 -10.50 8.64
C PHE A 53 -7.64 -10.82 9.87
N ARG A 54 -6.43 -11.33 9.64
CA ARG A 54 -5.40 -11.46 10.67
C ARG A 54 -4.04 -11.09 10.11
N VAL A 55 -3.17 -10.62 10.99
CA VAL A 55 -1.77 -10.34 10.65
C VAL A 55 -0.91 -11.52 11.04
N GLU A 56 -0.17 -12.06 10.08
CA GLU A 56 0.82 -13.12 10.30
C GLU A 56 2.23 -12.61 10.06
N SER A 57 3.18 -13.28 10.71
CA SER A 57 4.62 -13.05 10.56
C SER A 57 5.23 -14.32 10.00
N VAL A 58 5.83 -14.23 8.82
CA VAL A 58 6.43 -15.38 8.12
C VAL A 58 7.85 -15.06 7.70
N GLU A 59 8.72 -16.07 7.68
CA GLU A 59 10.04 -15.90 7.10
C GLU A 59 9.92 -15.72 5.58
N PRO A 60 10.56 -14.70 5.00
CA PRO A 60 10.61 -14.57 3.56
C PRO A 60 11.35 -15.77 2.93
N PRO A 61 10.83 -16.41 1.86
CA PRO A 61 11.55 -17.47 1.16
C PRO A 61 12.81 -16.92 0.49
N ALA A 62 13.83 -17.76 0.27
CA ALA A 62 15.00 -17.39 -0.51
C ALA A 62 14.61 -16.96 -1.95
N LEU A 63 15.36 -16.02 -2.52
CA LEU A 63 15.14 -15.56 -3.90
C LEU A 63 15.59 -16.62 -4.88
N ALA A 64 14.76 -16.93 -5.87
CA ALA A 64 15.15 -17.72 -7.02
C ALA A 64 15.76 -16.85 -8.14
N ASP A 65 16.28 -17.50 -9.18
CA ASP A 65 16.83 -16.84 -10.36
C ASP A 65 15.78 -15.91 -11.00
N ASN A 66 16.20 -14.69 -11.35
CA ASN A 66 15.38 -13.63 -11.92
C ASN A 66 14.28 -13.05 -11.00
N GLU A 67 14.27 -13.37 -9.70
CA GLU A 67 13.34 -12.76 -8.74
C GLU A 67 13.92 -11.50 -8.08
N VAL A 68 13.02 -10.70 -7.51
CA VAL A 68 13.34 -9.54 -6.68
C VAL A 68 12.54 -9.59 -5.38
N ARG A 69 13.15 -9.08 -4.30
CA ARG A 69 12.44 -8.82 -3.05
C ARG A 69 12.11 -7.36 -2.97
N VAL A 70 10.83 -7.07 -2.83
CA VAL A 70 10.33 -5.70 -2.68
C VAL A 70 9.87 -5.50 -1.23
N ARG A 71 10.34 -4.41 -0.62
CA ARG A 71 9.73 -3.86 0.58
C ARG A 71 8.60 -2.94 0.14
N HIS A 72 7.36 -3.35 0.34
CA HIS A 72 6.21 -2.51 0.09
C HIS A 72 6.20 -1.31 1.06
N GLU A 73 6.12 -0.10 0.52
CA GLU A 73 6.05 1.16 1.28
C GLU A 73 4.62 1.71 1.31
N PHE A 74 3.87 1.51 0.22
CA PHE A 74 2.48 1.91 0.08
C PHE A 74 1.65 0.80 -0.54
N LEU A 75 0.37 0.74 -0.14
CA LEU A 75 -0.63 -0.20 -0.64
C LEU A 75 -1.86 0.60 -1.05
N SER A 76 -2.35 0.38 -2.26
CA SER A 76 -3.63 0.91 -2.71
C SER A 76 -4.78 0.11 -2.12
N LEU A 77 -5.86 0.78 -1.76
CA LEU A 77 -7.10 0.17 -1.28
C LEU A 77 -8.23 0.54 -2.23
N ASP A 78 -8.60 -0.43 -3.07
CA ASP A 78 -9.49 -0.19 -4.20
C ASP A 78 -10.76 -1.05 -4.15
N PRO A 79 -11.89 -0.56 -4.68
CA PRO A 79 -13.13 -1.33 -4.72
C PRO A 79 -13.01 -2.68 -5.44
N TYR A 80 -12.10 -2.80 -6.42
CA TYR A 80 -11.90 -4.06 -7.16
C TYR A 80 -11.38 -5.19 -6.26
N GLN A 81 -10.68 -4.86 -5.15
CA GLN A 81 -10.14 -5.89 -4.26
C GLN A 81 -11.26 -6.77 -3.72
N ARG A 82 -12.47 -6.21 -3.55
CA ARG A 82 -13.61 -6.99 -3.11
C ARG A 82 -14.07 -8.02 -4.14
N SER A 83 -14.13 -7.65 -5.42
CA SER A 83 -14.47 -8.60 -6.49
C SER A 83 -13.34 -9.61 -6.72
N ALA A 84 -12.09 -9.23 -6.53
CA ALA A 84 -10.93 -10.12 -6.59
C ALA A 84 -10.96 -11.16 -5.46
N ILE A 85 -11.21 -10.75 -4.22
CA ILE A 85 -11.39 -11.68 -3.07
C ILE A 85 -12.52 -12.68 -3.34
N ALA A 86 -13.56 -12.26 -4.04
CA ALA A 86 -14.68 -13.12 -4.36
C ALA A 86 -14.48 -14.01 -5.60
N GLY A 87 -13.29 -14.00 -6.22
CA GLY A 87 -12.99 -14.77 -7.44
C GLY A 87 -13.73 -14.28 -8.68
N ARG A 88 -14.07 -12.98 -8.73
CA ARG A 88 -14.86 -12.36 -9.81
C ARG A 88 -14.08 -11.25 -10.52
N HIS A 89 -12.76 -11.21 -10.37
CA HIS A 89 -11.90 -10.23 -11.03
C HIS A 89 -10.57 -10.88 -11.42
N ALA A 90 -10.21 -10.76 -12.70
CA ALA A 90 -8.98 -11.34 -13.23
C ALA A 90 -7.74 -10.79 -12.49
N PRO A 91 -6.68 -11.60 -12.32
CA PRO A 91 -6.54 -13.00 -12.75
C PRO A 91 -7.17 -14.02 -11.77
N HIS A 92 -7.86 -13.59 -10.71
CA HIS A 92 -8.43 -14.48 -9.72
C HIS A 92 -9.74 -15.10 -10.20
N ASP A 93 -9.77 -16.43 -10.29
CA ASP A 93 -10.87 -17.24 -10.81
C ASP A 93 -11.55 -18.10 -9.74
N ARG A 94 -11.05 -18.07 -8.50
CA ARG A 94 -11.67 -18.67 -7.32
C ARG A 94 -11.82 -17.67 -6.17
N PRO A 95 -12.84 -17.81 -5.31
CA PRO A 95 -12.90 -17.10 -4.06
C PRO A 95 -11.68 -17.42 -3.18
N LEU A 96 -11.18 -16.38 -2.49
CA LEU A 96 -10.14 -16.52 -1.49
C LEU A 96 -10.73 -17.07 -0.19
N GLY A 97 -9.97 -17.94 0.48
CA GLY A 97 -10.34 -18.59 1.72
C GLY A 97 -9.40 -18.24 2.87
N ALA A 98 -9.58 -18.92 4.00
CA ALA A 98 -8.74 -18.71 5.18
C ALA A 98 -7.26 -18.96 4.86
N GLY A 99 -6.40 -18.01 5.22
CA GLY A 99 -4.96 -18.03 4.97
C GLY A 99 -4.53 -17.42 3.63
N ASP A 100 -5.46 -17.20 2.70
CA ASP A 100 -5.15 -16.48 1.46
C ASP A 100 -4.90 -14.99 1.76
N MET A 101 -3.93 -14.40 1.06
CA MET A 101 -3.64 -12.96 1.13
C MET A 101 -4.44 -12.23 0.05
N PRO A 102 -5.26 -11.21 0.39
CA PRO A 102 -5.94 -10.40 -0.60
C PRO A 102 -4.96 -9.72 -1.57
N PRO A 103 -5.31 -9.63 -2.88
CA PRO A 103 -4.49 -8.91 -3.84
C PRO A 103 -4.59 -7.41 -3.62
N ALA A 104 -3.49 -6.71 -3.90
CA ALA A 104 -3.44 -5.26 -3.88
C ALA A 104 -2.33 -4.75 -4.79
N GLU A 105 -2.50 -3.53 -5.28
CA GLU A 105 -1.43 -2.80 -5.94
C GLU A 105 -0.58 -2.08 -4.90
N THR A 106 0.73 -2.03 -5.12
CA THR A 106 1.66 -1.47 -4.16
C THR A 106 2.75 -0.67 -4.84
N VAL A 107 3.32 0.27 -4.10
CA VAL A 107 4.61 0.89 -4.41
C VAL A 107 5.58 0.42 -3.35
N GLY A 108 6.76 -0.01 -3.78
CA GLY A 108 7.79 -0.50 -2.90
C GLY A 108 9.16 -0.32 -3.49
N ARG A 109 10.16 -0.65 -2.67
CA ARG A 109 11.57 -0.58 -3.02
C ARG A 109 12.17 -1.96 -3.13
N VAL A 110 12.96 -2.21 -4.15
CA VAL A 110 13.75 -3.44 -4.26
C VAL A 110 14.81 -3.43 -3.15
N ILE A 111 14.79 -4.45 -2.29
CA ILE A 111 15.75 -4.60 -1.18
C ILE A 111 16.77 -5.71 -1.45
N GLU A 112 16.42 -6.71 -2.27
CA GLU A 112 17.29 -7.78 -2.74
C GLU A 112 16.92 -8.11 -4.20
N SER A 113 17.87 -8.52 -5.04
CA SER A 113 17.60 -8.85 -6.45
C SER A 113 18.53 -9.96 -6.94
N GLN A 114 17.94 -10.90 -7.69
CA GLN A 114 18.61 -11.88 -8.55
C GLN A 114 18.25 -11.63 -10.03
N SER A 115 17.70 -10.46 -10.35
CA SER A 115 17.26 -10.06 -11.69
C SER A 115 18.33 -9.24 -12.41
N VAL A 116 18.41 -9.38 -13.73
CA VAL A 116 19.24 -8.52 -14.59
C VAL A 116 18.62 -7.14 -14.85
N PHE A 117 17.31 -6.99 -14.62
CA PHE A 117 16.56 -5.78 -14.95
C PHE A 117 16.44 -4.78 -13.79
N TRP A 118 16.51 -5.28 -12.55
CA TRP A 118 16.21 -4.51 -11.35
C TRP A 118 17.33 -4.67 -10.31
N LYS A 119 17.64 -3.61 -9.59
CA LYS A 119 18.72 -3.56 -8.60
C LYS A 119 18.19 -3.14 -7.23
N PRO A 120 18.83 -3.58 -6.13
CA PRO A 120 18.49 -3.06 -4.82
C PRO A 120 18.57 -1.52 -4.79
N GLY A 121 17.51 -0.88 -4.33
CA GLY A 121 17.35 0.57 -4.30
C GLY A 121 16.32 1.11 -5.28
N ASP A 122 16.04 0.39 -6.37
CA ASP A 122 14.99 0.72 -7.36
C ASP A 122 13.59 0.76 -6.73
#